data_AF-A0A973LL03-F1
#
_entry.id   AF-A0A973LL03-F1
#
_cell.length_a   1.000
_cell.length_b   1.000
_cell.length_c   1.000
_cell.angle_alpha   90.00
_cell.angle_beta   90.00
_cell.angle_gamma   90.00
#
_symmetry.space_group_name_H-M   'P 1'
#
loop_
_entity.id
_entity.type
_entity.pdbx_description
1 polymer ?
#
loop_
_entity_poly.entity_id
_entity_poly.type
_entity_poly.pdbx_seq_one_letter_code
_entity_poly.pdbx_strand_id
1 'polypeptide(L)'
;MGTRSSFLLDVLITEFGESIRRDPAAFRRKFRKMAASPFAFYRGSASLFYADLTGDFADDSYLDEPTGRVWIHGDLHAENFGTYMNASGVLVFNVNDFDEAYVGPYVWDLKRFAASVALIGYAKALSDETISTLVGEFGRAYLTELHGIATGGDDAIGSLTL
;
A
#
# COMPACT_ATOMS: atom_id res chain seq x y z
N MET A 1 -28.76 0.20 4.39
CA MET A 1 -27.29 0.24 4.29
C MET A 1 -26.72 -0.49 5.49
N GLY A 2 -25.79 -1.43 5.27
CA GLY A 2 -25.10 -2.12 6.36
C GLY A 2 -24.25 -1.14 7.18
N THR A 3 -23.91 -1.50 8.42
CA THR A 3 -22.96 -0.73 9.22
C THR A 3 -21.54 -0.86 8.63
N ARG A 4 -20.62 0.06 8.95
CA ARG A 4 -19.21 -0.11 8.58
C ARG A 4 -18.67 -1.46 9.06
N SER A 5 -19.02 -1.87 10.27
CA SER A 5 -18.60 -3.15 10.86
C SER A 5 -19.08 -4.36 10.06
N SER A 6 -20.31 -4.36 9.52
CA SER A 6 -20.77 -5.48 8.69
C SER A 6 -19.98 -5.56 7.38
N PHE A 7 -19.72 -4.41 6.74
CA PHE A 7 -18.88 -4.38 5.55
C PHE A 7 -17.46 -4.93 5.81
N LEU A 8 -16.83 -4.52 6.93
CA LEU A 8 -15.51 -5.05 7.32
C LEU A 8 -15.53 -6.58 7.45
N LEU A 9 -16.53 -7.11 8.15
CA LEU A 9 -16.66 -8.55 8.38
C LEU A 9 -16.91 -9.28 7.06
N ASP A 10 -17.79 -8.76 6.21
CA ASP A 10 -18.12 -9.39 4.92
C ASP A 10 -16.89 -9.50 4.02
N VAL A 11 -16.09 -8.43 3.91
CA VAL A 11 -14.85 -8.45 3.11
C VAL A 11 -13.83 -9.43 3.69
N LEU A 12 -13.58 -9.39 5.00
CA LEU A 12 -12.59 -10.25 5.64
C LEU A 12 -13.01 -11.73 5.63
N ILE A 13 -14.30 -12.04 5.77
CA ILE A 13 -14.82 -13.41 5.68
C ILE A 13 -14.76 -13.91 4.24
N THR A 14 -15.03 -13.05 3.26
CA THR A 14 -14.91 -13.41 1.84
C THR A 14 -13.46 -13.75 1.49
N GLU A 15 -12.53 -12.89 1.89
CA GLU A 15 -11.10 -13.06 1.61
C GLU A 15 -10.50 -14.27 2.36
N PHE A 16 -10.77 -14.36 3.67
CA PHE A 16 -10.06 -15.30 4.53
C PHE A 16 -10.89 -16.52 4.94
N GLY A 17 -12.16 -16.62 4.59
CA GLY A 17 -13.09 -17.63 5.11
C GLY A 17 -12.63 -19.09 4.90
N GLU A 18 -12.15 -19.41 3.69
CA GLU A 18 -11.59 -20.75 3.41
C GLU A 18 -10.29 -20.99 4.18
N SER A 19 -9.41 -20.00 4.21
CA SER A 19 -8.12 -20.09 4.89
C SER A 19 -8.29 -20.21 6.42
N ILE A 20 -9.30 -19.55 6.99
CA ILE A 20 -9.72 -19.70 8.39
C ILE A 20 -10.23 -21.12 8.65
N ARG A 21 -11.04 -21.69 7.76
CA ARG A 21 -11.51 -23.09 7.88
C ARG A 21 -10.35 -24.08 7.83
N ARG A 22 -9.36 -23.83 6.96
CA ARG A 22 -8.20 -24.70 6.75
C ARG A 22 -7.21 -24.66 7.91
N ASP A 23 -6.89 -23.49 8.44
CA ASP A 23 -6.00 -23.34 9.60
C ASP A 23 -6.49 -22.24 10.57
N PRO A 24 -7.42 -22.58 11.48
CA PRO A 24 -7.92 -21.65 12.48
C PRO A 24 -6.83 -21.10 13.41
N ALA A 25 -5.76 -21.87 13.66
CA ALA A 25 -4.69 -21.46 14.58
C ALA A 25 -3.79 -20.39 13.95
N ALA A 26 -3.45 -20.53 12.66
CA ALA A 26 -2.74 -19.50 11.90
C ALA A 26 -3.54 -18.21 11.84
N PHE A 27 -4.84 -18.27 11.55
CA PHE A 27 -5.67 -17.06 11.50
C PHE A 27 -5.85 -16.39 12.85
N ARG A 28 -5.94 -17.14 13.96
CA ARG A 28 -5.87 -16.54 15.30
C ARG A 28 -4.57 -15.78 15.52
N ARG A 29 -3.43 -16.30 15.06
CA ARG A 29 -2.14 -15.56 15.13
C ARG A 29 -2.14 -14.34 14.22
N LYS A 30 -2.65 -14.46 12.98
CA LYS A 30 -2.79 -13.33 12.03
C LYS A 30 -3.62 -12.20 12.63
N PHE A 31 -4.81 -12.50 13.14
CA PHE A 31 -5.68 -11.48 13.73
C PHE A 31 -5.09 -10.84 15.00
N ARG A 32 -4.33 -11.58 15.82
CA ARG A 32 -3.59 -10.96 16.93
C ARG A 32 -2.52 -9.98 16.45
N LYS A 33 -1.80 -10.30 15.37
CA LYS A 33 -0.83 -9.37 14.76
C LYS A 33 -1.54 -8.12 14.21
N MET A 34 -2.65 -8.31 13.50
CA MET A 34 -3.46 -7.19 12.96
C MET A 34 -4.00 -6.29 14.07
N ALA A 35 -4.42 -6.85 15.20
CA ALA A 35 -4.95 -6.09 16.33
C ALA A 35 -3.88 -5.27 17.09
N ALA A 36 -2.60 -5.40 16.77
CA ALA A 36 -1.52 -4.73 17.49
C ALA A 36 -1.51 -3.21 17.28
N SER A 37 -1.92 -2.71 16.10
CA SER A 37 -1.99 -1.29 15.80
C SER A 37 -2.86 -1.01 14.57
N PRO A 38 -3.34 0.24 14.36
CA PRO A 38 -4.03 0.62 13.13
C PRO A 38 -3.21 0.34 11.86
N PHE A 39 -1.89 0.57 11.92
CA PHE A 39 -0.98 0.24 10.82
C PHE A 39 -0.89 -1.27 10.56
N ALA A 40 -0.78 -2.09 11.62
CA ALA A 40 -0.75 -3.54 11.50
C ALA A 40 -2.06 -4.11 10.94
N PHE A 41 -3.19 -3.53 11.33
CA PHE A 41 -4.50 -3.85 10.76
C PHE A 41 -4.51 -3.52 9.27
N TYR A 42 -4.13 -2.29 8.90
CA TYR A 42 -4.12 -1.80 7.53
C TYR A 42 -3.32 -2.69 6.57
N ARG A 43 -2.08 -3.04 6.92
CA ARG A 43 -1.27 -3.95 6.09
C ARG A 43 -1.82 -5.39 6.07
N GLY A 44 -2.45 -5.83 7.16
CA GLY A 44 -3.02 -7.19 7.24
C GLY A 44 -4.37 -7.35 6.54
N SER A 45 -4.98 -6.26 6.08
CA SER A 45 -6.30 -6.20 5.46
C SER A 45 -6.28 -5.51 4.10
N ALA A 46 -5.33 -5.85 3.22
CA ALA A 46 -5.23 -5.24 1.89
C ALA A 46 -6.53 -5.32 1.08
N SER A 47 -7.22 -6.46 1.11
CA SER A 47 -8.52 -6.66 0.47
C SER A 47 -9.59 -5.64 0.88
N LEU A 48 -9.57 -5.19 2.13
CA LEU A 48 -10.49 -4.16 2.63
C LEU A 48 -10.25 -2.80 1.97
N PHE A 49 -8.98 -2.41 1.82
CA PHE A 49 -8.63 -1.18 1.12
C PHE A 49 -9.09 -1.19 -0.34
N TYR A 50 -8.91 -2.32 -1.03
CA TYR A 50 -9.38 -2.45 -2.42
C TYR A 50 -10.90 -2.50 -2.53
N ALA A 51 -11.58 -3.13 -1.57
CA ALA A 51 -13.04 -3.09 -1.50
C ALA A 51 -13.57 -1.66 -1.29
N ASP A 52 -12.87 -0.84 -0.49
CA ASP A 52 -13.19 0.57 -0.31
C ASP A 52 -12.97 1.37 -1.61
N LEU A 53 -11.82 1.20 -2.26
CA LEU A 53 -11.46 1.92 -3.49
C LEU A 53 -12.24 1.50 -4.74
N THR A 54 -12.92 0.35 -4.71
CA THR A 54 -13.82 -0.09 -5.79
C THR A 54 -15.29 0.14 -5.47
N GLY A 55 -15.59 0.59 -4.24
CA GLY A 55 -16.94 0.89 -3.75
C GLY A 55 -17.11 2.38 -3.46
N ASP A 56 -17.45 2.68 -2.21
CA ASP A 56 -17.85 4.03 -1.76
C ASP A 56 -16.75 5.09 -1.94
N PHE A 57 -15.48 4.70 -2.04
CA PHE A 57 -14.33 5.60 -2.19
C PHE A 57 -13.67 5.50 -3.57
N ALA A 58 -14.36 4.89 -4.54
CA ALA A 58 -13.93 4.90 -5.93
C ALA A 58 -13.82 6.35 -6.45
N ASP A 59 -12.71 6.63 -7.12
CA ASP A 59 -12.40 7.95 -7.66
C ASP A 59 -11.51 7.78 -8.88
N ASP A 60 -12.17 7.88 -10.04
CA ASP A 60 -11.57 7.71 -11.36
C ASP A 60 -11.18 9.05 -11.99
N SER A 61 -11.20 10.14 -11.22
CA SER A 61 -10.92 11.51 -11.73
C SER A 61 -9.54 11.66 -12.36
N TYR A 62 -8.63 10.73 -12.05
CA TYR A 62 -7.24 10.71 -12.52
C TYR A 62 -6.94 9.51 -13.44
N LEU A 63 -7.98 8.84 -13.94
CA LEU A 63 -7.86 7.61 -14.70
C LEU A 63 -8.39 7.76 -16.14
N ASP A 64 -7.65 7.16 -17.05
CA ASP A 64 -7.97 6.88 -18.46
C ASP A 64 -7.56 5.43 -18.79
N GLU A 65 -7.66 5.01 -20.06
CA GLU A 65 -7.32 3.61 -20.42
C GLU A 65 -5.88 3.22 -20.06
N PRO A 66 -4.85 4.02 -20.37
CA PRO A 66 -3.48 3.71 -19.95
C PRO A 66 -3.29 3.74 -18.43
N THR A 67 -3.77 4.79 -17.75
CA THR A 67 -3.50 4.99 -16.32
C THR A 67 -4.33 4.08 -15.41
N GLY A 68 -5.44 3.54 -15.91
CA GLY A 68 -6.21 2.49 -15.24
C GLY A 68 -5.58 1.09 -15.35
N ARG A 69 -4.53 0.92 -16.17
CA ARG A 69 -3.94 -0.39 -16.50
C ARG A 69 -2.42 -0.39 -16.38
N VAL A 70 -1.94 -0.06 -15.18
CA VAL A 70 -0.51 -0.01 -14.84
C VAL A 70 -0.15 -1.20 -13.94
N TRP A 71 1.07 -1.74 -14.08
CA TRP A 71 1.59 -2.69 -13.09
C TRP A 71 1.79 -1.97 -11.76
N ILE A 72 1.03 -2.38 -10.76
CA ILE A 72 1.11 -1.88 -9.38
C ILE A 72 1.68 -2.96 -8.47
N HIS A 73 2.25 -2.52 -7.35
CA HIS A 73 2.78 -3.36 -6.30
C HIS A 73 1.67 -4.13 -5.56
N GLY A 74 0.52 -3.50 -5.33
CA GLY A 74 -0.67 -4.20 -4.83
C GLY A 74 -0.73 -4.42 -3.31
N ASP A 75 0.39 -4.27 -2.59
CA ASP A 75 0.39 -4.10 -1.12
C ASP A 75 1.35 -2.99 -0.67
N LEU A 76 1.54 -1.94 -1.48
CA LEU A 76 2.53 -0.90 -1.19
C LEU A 76 2.27 -0.18 0.15
N HIS A 77 3.21 -0.33 1.08
CA HIS A 77 3.23 0.34 2.37
C HIS A 77 4.67 0.60 2.84
N ALA A 78 4.86 1.53 3.78
CA ALA A 78 6.18 1.95 4.25
C ALA A 78 7.12 0.80 4.70
N GLU A 79 6.59 -0.28 5.26
CA GLU A 79 7.40 -1.45 5.67
C GLU A 79 7.82 -2.38 4.51
N ASN A 80 7.42 -2.13 3.25
CA ASN A 80 7.98 -2.84 2.09
C ASN A 80 9.35 -2.28 1.69
N PHE A 81 9.68 -1.06 2.15
CA PHE A 81 10.97 -0.43 1.89
C PHE A 81 12.01 -0.92 2.89
N GLY A 82 13.17 -1.31 2.37
CA GLY A 82 14.24 -1.85 3.18
C GLY A 82 15.53 -1.96 2.40
N THR A 83 16.55 -2.50 3.06
CA THR A 83 17.87 -2.73 2.47
C THR A 83 18.03 -4.17 2.04
N TYR A 84 18.37 -4.39 0.77
CA TYR A 84 18.49 -5.71 0.16
C TYR A 84 19.78 -5.80 -0.65
N MET A 85 20.29 -7.01 -0.85
CA MET A 85 21.40 -7.25 -1.76
C MET A 85 20.83 -7.48 -3.16
N ASN A 86 21.23 -6.64 -4.13
CA ASN A 86 20.80 -6.82 -5.52
C ASN A 86 21.55 -8.00 -6.20
N ALA A 87 21.18 -8.33 -7.44
CA ALA A 87 21.76 -9.44 -8.19
C ALA A 87 23.29 -9.31 -8.43
N SER A 88 23.83 -8.10 -8.29
CA SER A 88 25.27 -7.82 -8.41
C SER A 88 26.01 -7.85 -7.07
N GLY A 89 25.35 -8.21 -5.96
CA GLY A 89 25.95 -8.25 -4.63
C GLY A 89 26.04 -6.88 -3.94
N VAL A 90 25.36 -5.86 -4.46
CA VAL A 90 25.40 -4.49 -3.93
C VAL A 90 24.21 -4.26 -3.01
N LEU A 91 24.45 -3.63 -1.85
CA LEU A 91 23.40 -3.24 -0.93
C LEU A 91 22.61 -2.07 -1.52
N VAL A 92 21.30 -2.24 -1.64
CA VAL A 92 20.39 -1.24 -2.16
C VAL A 92 19.22 -1.04 -1.20
N PHE A 93 18.78 0.19 -1.03
CA PHE A 93 17.49 0.52 -0.44
C PHE A 93 16.44 0.57 -1.54
N ASN A 94 15.45 -0.32 -1.47
CA ASN A 94 14.41 -0.46 -2.48
C ASN A 94 13.11 -0.96 -1.85
N VAL A 95 12.03 -0.97 -2.64
CA VAL A 95 10.80 -1.72 -2.35
C VAL A 95 11.00 -3.20 -2.67
N ASN A 96 10.37 -4.08 -1.91
CA ASN A 96 10.35 -5.54 -2.12
C ASN A 96 8.91 -6.08 -2.02
N ASP A 97 8.74 -7.39 -2.13
CA ASP A 97 7.49 -8.13 -1.87
C ASP A 97 6.41 -7.85 -2.94
N PHE A 98 6.63 -8.37 -4.16
CA PHE A 98 5.75 -8.17 -5.32
C PHE A 98 4.80 -9.36 -5.56
N ASP A 99 4.52 -10.18 -4.55
CA ASP A 99 3.61 -11.33 -4.66
C ASP A 99 2.14 -10.90 -4.77
N GLU A 100 1.79 -9.70 -4.31
CA GLU A 100 0.50 -9.07 -4.60
C GLU A 100 0.49 -8.15 -5.83
N ALA A 101 1.51 -8.17 -6.70
CA ALA A 101 1.55 -7.30 -7.87
C ALA A 101 0.52 -7.68 -8.95
N TYR A 102 -0.21 -6.70 -9.49
CA TYR A 102 -1.17 -6.90 -10.57
C TYR A 102 -1.36 -5.65 -11.43
N VAL A 103 -2.13 -5.76 -12.51
CA VAL A 103 -2.46 -4.64 -13.39
C VAL A 103 -3.70 -3.92 -12.87
N GLY A 104 -3.56 -2.64 -12.53
CA GLY A 104 -4.66 -1.82 -12.04
C GLY A 104 -4.36 -0.31 -12.07
N PRO A 105 -5.27 0.50 -11.49
CA PRO A 105 -5.09 1.94 -11.39
C PRO A 105 -3.86 2.32 -10.57
N TYR A 106 -2.95 3.12 -11.14
CA TYR A 106 -1.73 3.54 -10.44
C TYR A 106 -2.02 4.30 -9.12
N VAL A 107 -3.15 5.00 -9.06
CA VAL A 107 -3.58 5.77 -7.88
C VAL A 107 -3.80 4.88 -6.65
N TRP A 108 -4.02 3.58 -6.83
CA TRP A 108 -4.20 2.65 -5.72
C TRP A 108 -2.93 2.54 -4.87
N ASP A 109 -1.77 2.33 -5.47
CA ASP A 109 -0.49 2.30 -4.75
C ASP A 109 -0.16 3.64 -4.08
N LEU A 110 -0.45 4.76 -4.76
CA LEU A 110 -0.25 6.10 -4.20
C LEU A 110 -1.10 6.31 -2.95
N LYS A 111 -2.40 6.03 -3.04
CA LYS A 111 -3.34 6.12 -1.91
C LYS A 111 -2.93 5.14 -0.80
N ARG A 112 -2.44 3.95 -1.18
CA ARG A 112 -2.05 2.91 -0.23
C ARG A 112 -0.84 3.32 0.61
N PHE A 113 0.21 3.77 -0.08
CA PHE A 113 1.42 4.23 0.58
C PHE A 113 1.16 5.48 1.43
N ALA A 114 0.40 6.45 0.91
CA ALA A 114 0.03 7.67 1.66
C ALA A 114 -0.71 7.35 2.96
N ALA A 115 -1.69 6.44 2.93
CA ALA A 115 -2.39 5.98 4.12
C ALA A 115 -1.43 5.28 5.10
N SER A 116 -0.48 4.50 4.59
CA SER A 116 0.54 3.84 5.41
C SER A 116 1.41 4.85 6.18
N VAL A 117 1.84 5.94 5.52
CA VAL A 117 2.61 7.03 6.13
C VAL A 117 1.79 7.74 7.20
N ALA A 118 0.52 8.03 6.90
CA ALA A 118 -0.37 8.67 7.86
C ALA A 118 -0.59 7.83 9.12
N LEU A 119 -0.77 6.52 8.97
CA LEU A 119 -0.95 5.59 10.08
C LEU A 119 0.32 5.43 10.93
N ILE A 120 1.51 5.43 10.31
CA ILE A 120 2.78 5.45 11.06
C ILE A 120 2.93 6.76 11.82
N GLY A 121 2.69 7.89 11.18
CA GLY A 121 2.79 9.21 11.82
C GLY A 121 1.83 9.32 13.01
N TYR A 122 0.59 8.84 12.85
CA TYR A 122 -0.38 8.74 13.94
C TYR A 122 0.12 7.86 15.08
N ALA A 123 0.65 6.66 14.78
CA ALA A 123 1.20 5.75 15.79
C ALA A 123 2.43 6.32 16.52
N LYS A 124 3.14 7.26 15.89
CA LYS A 124 4.27 8.00 16.48
C LYS A 124 3.85 9.30 17.17
N ALA A 125 2.55 9.57 17.29
CA ALA A 125 1.99 10.78 17.87
C ALA A 125 2.52 12.08 17.21
N LEU A 126 2.75 12.05 15.90
CA LEU A 126 3.02 13.25 15.12
C LEU A 126 1.75 14.10 15.00
N SER A 127 1.89 15.41 14.84
CA SER A 127 0.75 16.29 14.59
C SER A 127 0.13 16.03 13.21
N ASP A 128 -1.17 16.32 13.07
CA ASP A 128 -1.87 16.24 11.78
C ASP A 128 -1.20 17.10 10.70
N GLU A 129 -0.62 18.25 11.09
CA GLU A 129 0.17 19.11 10.20
C GLU A 129 1.45 18.40 9.69
N THR A 130 2.17 17.73 10.58
CA THR A 130 3.38 16.96 10.22
C THR A 130 3.00 15.79 9.32
N ILE A 131 1.94 15.06 9.64
CA ILE A 131 1.44 13.94 8.84
C ILE A 131 1.04 14.42 7.44
N SER A 132 0.29 15.53 7.36
CA SER A 132 -0.14 16.10 6.08
C SER A 132 1.05 16.57 5.25
N THR A 133 2.06 17.13 5.88
CA THR A 133 3.31 17.50 5.22
C THR A 133 4.01 16.27 4.66
N LEU A 134 4.20 15.20 5.44
CA LEU A 134 4.85 13.97 4.99
C LEU A 134 4.12 13.29 3.81
N VAL A 135 2.79 13.22 3.87
CA VAL A 135 1.97 12.70 2.77
C VAL A 135 2.08 13.58 1.52
N GLY A 136 2.08 14.90 1.70
CA GLY A 136 2.27 15.87 0.62
C GLY A 136 3.66 15.81 -0.02
N GLU A 137 4.71 15.65 0.78
CA GLU A 137 6.08 15.44 0.29
C GLU A 137 6.18 14.17 -0.55
N PHE A 138 5.57 13.06 -0.10
CA PHE A 138 5.51 11.82 -0.88
C PHE A 138 4.86 12.04 -2.26
N GLY A 139 3.69 12.68 -2.30
CA GLY A 139 3.00 12.93 -3.57
C GLY A 139 3.80 13.84 -4.50
N ARG A 140 4.48 14.87 -3.96
CA ARG A 140 5.34 15.76 -4.74
C ARG A 140 6.59 15.04 -5.26
N ALA A 141 7.24 14.22 -4.43
CA ALA A 141 8.40 13.42 -4.85
C ALA A 141 8.02 12.45 -5.98
N TYR A 142 6.89 11.74 -5.86
CA TYR A 142 6.40 10.87 -6.92
C TYR A 142 6.19 11.61 -8.25
N LEU A 143 5.55 12.79 -8.21
CA LEU A 143 5.33 13.60 -9.40
C LEU A 143 6.63 14.13 -10.01
N THR A 144 7.58 14.56 -9.18
CA THR A 144 8.90 15.00 -9.63
C THR A 144 9.63 13.89 -10.37
N GLU A 145 9.66 12.67 -9.82
CA GLU A 145 10.28 11.52 -10.47
C GLU A 145 9.56 11.15 -11.77
N LEU A 146 8.22 11.11 -11.76
CA LEU A 146 7.43 10.80 -12.95
C LEU A 146 7.68 11.80 -14.09
N HIS A 147 7.78 13.10 -13.78
CA HIS A 147 8.13 14.13 -14.76
C HIS A 147 9.57 13.97 -15.27
N GLY A 148 10.51 13.63 -14.39
CA GLY A 148 11.89 13.34 -14.78
C GLY A 148 11.96 12.22 -15.83
N ILE A 149 11.29 11.10 -15.55
CA ILE A 149 11.18 9.97 -16.48
C ILE A 149 10.52 10.39 -17.80
N ALA A 150 9.40 11.12 -17.74
CA ALA A 150 8.66 11.54 -18.93
C ALA A 150 9.46 12.48 -19.85
N THR A 151 10.43 13.23 -19.31
CA THR A 151 11.28 14.15 -20.08
C THR A 151 12.57 13.53 -20.59
N GLY A 152 12.71 12.20 -20.51
CA GLY A 152 13.85 11.47 -21.08
C GLY A 152 15.07 11.40 -20.16
N GLY A 153 14.90 11.58 -18.84
CA GLY A 153 15.89 11.12 -17.88
C GLY A 153 15.92 9.59 -17.87
N ASP A 154 17.10 8.98 -18.00
CA ASP A 154 17.27 7.52 -18.08
C ASP A 154 18.10 6.94 -16.92
N ASP A 155 17.78 5.68 -16.60
CA ASP A 155 18.47 4.65 -15.80
C ASP A 155 18.37 4.57 -14.27
N ALA A 156 17.84 5.54 -13.53
CA ALA A 156 17.68 5.38 -12.08
C ALA A 156 16.27 4.91 -11.70
N ILE A 157 15.86 3.70 -12.10
CA ILE A 157 14.77 3.02 -11.39
C ILE A 157 15.29 2.64 -10.00
N GLY A 158 15.17 3.58 -9.07
CA GLY A 158 14.57 3.36 -7.75
C GLY A 158 15.38 2.64 -6.68
N SER A 159 16.64 2.28 -6.92
CA SER A 159 17.47 1.67 -5.88
C SER A 159 18.52 2.67 -5.38
N LEU A 160 18.34 3.17 -4.16
CA LEU A 160 19.37 3.93 -3.46
C LEU A 160 20.50 2.96 -3.11
N THR A 161 21.61 3.01 -3.83
CA THR A 161 22.80 2.20 -3.48
C THR A 161 23.40 2.74 -2.18
N LEU A 162 23.63 1.85 -1.22
CA LEU A 162 24.23 2.16 0.08
C LEU A 162 25.71 1.80 0.14
#